data_AF-A0A9N8ENB2-F1
#
_entry.id   AF-A0A9N8ENB2-F1
#
_cell.length_a   1.000
_cell.length_b   1.000
_cell.length_c   1.000
_cell.angle_alpha   90.00
_cell.angle_beta   90.00
_cell.angle_gamma   90.00
#
_symmetry.space_group_name_H-M   'P 1'
#
loop_
_entity.id
_entity.type
_entity.pdbx_description
1 polymer ?
#
loop_
_entity_poly.entity_id
_entity_poly.type
_entity_poly.pdbx_seq_one_letter_code
_entity_poly.pdbx_strand_id
1 'polypeptide(L)'
;MPLQEQAKLTEKTLQGMEDVERTNTDAFDDDGMTDGGYTASSESASEKMELAKRETKAVFRLRLLVFLVLFLAAVTVCVIIYLITSRGEEDEFKTQYESAVQKLTVNFLDIAANKLGAVSSLGVASVANQAQQWPLVTFANFHQRAATARKQSGSIFILLHPLVTDAQRPDWEAYSAGNASQWM
;
A
#
# COMPACT_ATOMS: atom_id res chain seq x y z
N MET A 1 4.93 -20.94 10.70
CA MET A 1 6.05 -20.62 11.60
C MET A 1 7.36 -20.28 10.82
N PRO A 2 7.42 -19.22 9.95
CA PRO A 2 8.68 -18.80 9.30
C PRO A 2 9.14 -17.35 9.59
N LEU A 3 8.43 -16.58 10.41
CA LEU A 3 8.73 -15.14 10.61
C LEU A 3 9.90 -14.84 11.55
N GLN A 4 10.31 -15.81 12.37
CA GLN A 4 11.42 -15.63 13.34
C GLN A 4 12.81 -15.74 12.69
N GLU A 5 12.91 -16.37 11.52
CA GLU A 5 14.22 -16.60 10.87
C GLU A 5 14.66 -15.41 10.00
N GLN A 6 13.70 -14.67 9.44
CA GLN A 6 13.96 -13.46 8.63
C GLN A 6 14.46 -12.27 9.47
N ALA A 7 14.07 -12.19 10.75
CA ALA A 7 14.52 -11.13 11.66
C ALA A 7 16.01 -11.28 12.04
N LYS A 8 16.53 -12.51 12.10
CA LYS A 8 17.95 -12.75 12.42
C LYS A 8 18.90 -12.45 11.26
N LEU A 9 18.42 -12.47 10.02
CA LEU A 9 19.26 -12.16 8.87
C LEU A 9 19.51 -10.66 8.71
N THR A 10 18.53 -9.83 9.06
CA THR A 10 18.62 -8.36 8.94
C THR A 10 19.52 -7.74 10.01
N GLU A 11 19.53 -8.30 11.23
CA GLU A 11 20.42 -7.82 12.31
C GLU A 11 21.90 -8.12 11.99
N LYS A 12 22.17 -9.23 11.30
CA LYS A 12 23.55 -9.62 10.93
C LYS A 12 24.13 -8.77 9.79
N THR A 13 23.29 -8.14 8.96
CA THR A 13 23.75 -7.24 7.89
C THR A 13 24.04 -5.82 8.40
N LEU A 14 23.35 -5.37 9.44
CA LEU A 14 23.57 -4.05 10.05
C LEU A 14 24.89 -3.98 10.84
N GLN A 15 25.31 -5.09 11.46
CA GLN A 15 26.54 -5.12 12.25
C GLN A 15 27.83 -5.24 11.40
N GLY A 16 27.71 -5.53 10.10
CA GLY A 16 28.85 -5.58 9.17
C GLY A 16 29.19 -4.24 8.51
N MET A 17 28.42 -3.18 8.77
CA MET A 17 28.54 -1.90 8.06
C MET A 17 29.09 -0.75 8.92
N GLU A 18 29.43 -1.01 10.20
CA GLU A 18 30.03 -0.03 11.11
C GLU A 18 31.58 -0.08 11.17
N ASP A 19 32.23 -1.01 10.47
CA ASP A 19 33.69 -1.20 10.53
C ASP A 19 34.49 -0.44 9.45
N VAL A 20 33.86 0.38 8.61
CA VAL A 20 34.52 1.00 7.43
C VAL A 20 34.86 2.50 7.61
N GLU A 21 34.59 3.09 8.77
CA GLU A 21 34.89 4.52 9.01
C GLU A 21 35.80 4.74 10.21
N ARG A 22 37.05 4.27 10.10
CA ARG A 22 38.17 4.76 10.93
C ARG A 22 39.40 5.01 10.07
N THR A 23 39.42 6.15 9.41
CA THR A 23 40.65 6.79 8.96
C THR A 23 40.58 8.27 9.26
N ASN A 24 41.20 8.70 10.35
CA ASN A 24 42.03 9.90 10.30
C ASN A 24 42.96 10.04 11.51
N THR A 25 44.22 10.29 11.18
CA THR A 25 45.13 11.28 11.80
C THR A 25 45.35 11.23 13.30
N ASP A 26 46.57 10.86 13.72
CA ASP A 26 47.55 11.86 14.17
C ASP A 26 48.90 11.24 14.54
N ALA A 27 49.90 12.12 14.61
CA ALA A 27 51.23 11.96 15.16
C ALA A 27 52.30 11.36 14.23
N PHE A 28 52.96 12.23 13.47
CA PHE A 28 54.39 12.07 13.21
C PHE A 28 55.09 13.37 13.63
N ASP A 29 55.68 13.31 14.84
CA ASP A 29 56.53 14.34 15.41
C ASP A 29 57.81 14.47 14.60
N ASP A 30 58.10 15.72 14.27
CA ASP A 30 59.31 16.25 13.66
C ASP A 30 60.24 16.68 14.81
N ASP A 31 61.36 15.99 15.00
CA ASP A 31 62.55 16.56 15.63
C ASP A 31 63.77 15.69 15.39
N GLY A 32 64.83 16.27 14.81
CA GLY A 32 66.06 15.53 14.55
C GLY A 32 67.09 16.25 13.66
N MET A 33 67.51 17.44 14.10
CA MET A 33 68.61 18.22 13.55
C MET A 33 69.94 17.46 13.56
N THR A 34 70.66 17.37 12.43
CA THR A 34 72.14 17.31 12.44
C THR A 34 72.72 18.15 11.31
N ASP A 35 73.54 19.10 11.75
CA ASP A 35 74.33 20.10 11.06
C ASP A 35 75.47 19.48 10.21
N GLY A 36 75.86 20.18 9.15
CA GLY A 36 76.87 19.73 8.19
C GLY A 36 76.95 20.67 6.99
N GLY A 37 77.50 21.86 7.22
CA GLY A 37 77.51 22.97 6.26
C GLY A 37 78.23 22.72 4.94
N TYR A 38 77.74 23.39 3.89
CA TYR A 38 78.53 24.03 2.83
C TYR A 38 77.75 25.25 2.34
N THR A 39 78.24 26.42 2.75
CA THR A 39 77.90 27.75 2.23
C THR A 39 78.33 27.88 0.77
N ALA A 40 77.40 27.73 -0.18
CA ALA A 40 77.37 28.40 -1.51
C ALA A 40 76.29 27.81 -2.46
N SER A 41 74.98 27.88 -2.13
CA SER A 41 73.88 27.69 -3.14
C SER A 41 72.45 27.99 -2.60
N SER A 42 72.30 28.90 -1.63
CA SER A 42 71.03 29.03 -0.87
C SER A 42 69.87 29.68 -1.66
N GLU A 43 70.13 30.58 -2.60
CA GLU A 43 69.06 31.23 -3.38
C GLU A 43 68.45 30.29 -4.43
N SER A 44 69.27 29.48 -5.09
CA SER A 44 68.86 28.53 -6.14
C SER A 44 68.01 27.37 -5.62
N ALA A 45 68.30 26.87 -4.40
CA ALA A 45 67.54 25.77 -3.80
C ALA A 45 66.16 26.22 -3.31
N SER A 46 66.03 27.46 -2.81
CA SER A 46 64.77 28.01 -2.31
C SER A 46 63.78 28.29 -3.46
N GLU A 47 64.25 28.86 -4.59
CA GLU A 47 63.41 29.05 -5.79
C GLU A 47 62.95 27.71 -6.41
N LYS A 48 63.82 26.69 -6.46
CA LYS A 48 63.43 25.35 -6.95
C LYS A 48 62.42 24.65 -6.04
N MET A 49 62.51 24.85 -4.73
CA MET A 49 61.57 24.30 -3.76
C MET A 49 60.20 25.00 -3.81
N GLU A 50 60.15 26.30 -4.10
CA GLU A 50 58.89 27.01 -4.37
C GLU A 50 58.25 26.58 -5.70
N LEU A 51 59.05 26.37 -6.75
CA LEU A 51 58.59 25.83 -8.04
C LEU A 51 58.01 24.41 -7.88
N ALA A 52 58.71 23.52 -7.15
CA ALA A 52 58.23 22.18 -6.86
C ALA A 52 56.92 22.17 -6.06
N LYS A 53 56.78 23.05 -5.04
CA LYS A 53 55.54 23.20 -4.25
C LYS A 53 54.36 23.71 -5.09
N ARG A 54 54.60 24.57 -6.09
CA ARG A 54 53.56 25.06 -7.01
C ARG A 54 53.09 23.99 -7.98
N GLU A 55 53.99 23.16 -8.50
CA GLU A 55 53.64 22.03 -9.36
C GLU A 55 52.79 20.99 -8.61
N THR A 56 53.14 20.64 -7.37
CA THR A 56 52.36 19.64 -6.61
C THR A 56 50.92 20.10 -6.34
N LYS A 57 50.71 21.40 -6.09
CA LYS A 57 49.37 21.99 -5.90
C LYS A 57 48.53 21.98 -7.17
N ALA A 58 49.14 22.14 -8.35
CA ALA A 58 48.44 22.06 -9.62
C ALA A 58 47.96 20.64 -9.91
N VAL A 59 48.83 19.64 -9.69
CA VAL A 59 48.48 18.22 -9.85
C VAL A 59 47.39 17.80 -8.86
N PHE A 60 47.43 18.30 -7.62
CA PHE A 60 46.38 18.01 -6.62
C PHE A 60 45.03 18.62 -7.00
N ARG A 61 45.02 19.86 -7.52
CA ARG A 61 43.79 20.51 -8.00
C ARG A 61 43.17 19.77 -9.18
N LEU A 62 44.01 19.29 -10.10
CA LEU A 62 43.55 18.55 -11.27
C LEU A 62 42.97 17.18 -10.87
N ARG A 63 43.60 16.49 -9.92
CA ARG A 63 43.06 15.25 -9.34
C ARG A 63 41.72 15.49 -8.61
N LEU A 64 41.60 16.55 -7.82
CA LEU A 64 40.36 16.91 -7.14
C LEU A 64 39.22 17.19 -8.14
N LEU A 65 39.51 17.89 -9.24
CA LEU A 65 38.51 18.18 -10.29
C LEU A 65 37.97 16.87 -10.90
N VAL A 66 38.87 15.93 -11.21
CA VAL A 66 38.47 14.61 -11.74
C VAL A 66 37.58 13.87 -10.74
N PHE A 67 37.93 13.84 -9.46
CA PHE A 67 37.08 13.25 -8.43
C PHE A 67 35.71 13.92 -8.33
N LEU A 68 35.65 15.24 -8.42
CA LEU A 68 34.39 16.00 -8.37
C LEU A 68 33.50 15.68 -9.57
N VAL A 69 34.07 15.59 -10.78
CA VAL A 69 33.32 15.21 -11.99
C VAL A 69 32.80 13.77 -11.88
N LEU A 70 33.63 12.84 -11.40
CA LEU A 70 33.21 11.46 -11.16
C LEU A 70 32.09 11.38 -10.12
N PHE A 71 32.19 12.18 -9.05
CA PHE A 71 31.16 12.25 -8.01
C PHE A 71 29.84 12.79 -8.57
N LEU A 72 29.87 13.89 -9.34
CA LEU A 72 28.68 14.44 -9.98
C LEU A 72 28.04 13.45 -10.95
N ALA A 73 28.84 12.72 -11.73
CA ALA A 73 28.34 11.67 -12.62
C ALA A 73 27.66 10.55 -11.83
N ALA A 74 28.27 10.09 -10.72
CA ALA A 74 27.68 9.07 -9.86
C ALA A 74 26.35 9.53 -9.25
N VAL A 75 26.29 10.75 -8.69
CA VAL A 75 25.06 11.32 -8.14
C VAL A 75 23.96 11.40 -9.20
N THR A 76 24.32 11.84 -10.41
CA THR A 76 23.36 11.94 -11.53
C THR A 76 22.75 10.59 -11.86
N VAL A 77 23.56 9.55 -11.96
CA VAL A 77 23.08 8.18 -12.23
C VAL A 77 22.20 7.68 -11.09
N CYS A 78 22.59 7.89 -9.84
CA CYS A 78 21.79 7.52 -8.67
C CYS A 78 20.41 8.19 -8.69
N VAL A 79 20.34 9.49 -9.01
CA VAL A 79 19.08 10.23 -9.09
C VAL A 79 18.19 9.71 -10.21
N ILE A 80 18.76 9.41 -11.38
CA ILE A 80 17.99 8.87 -12.51
C ILE A 80 17.37 7.52 -12.15
N ILE A 81 18.16 6.62 -11.55
CA ILE A 81 17.68 5.31 -11.13
C ILE A 81 16.57 5.47 -10.08
N TYR A 82 16.79 6.31 -9.07
CA TYR A 82 15.80 6.58 -8.04
C TYR A 82 14.46 7.07 -8.63
N LEU A 83 14.50 8.00 -9.60
CA LEU A 83 13.29 8.51 -10.23
C LEU A 83 12.55 7.44 -11.05
N ILE A 84 13.28 6.57 -11.75
CA ILE A 84 12.66 5.46 -12.52
C ILE A 84 12.02 4.46 -11.55
N THR A 85 12.76 4.03 -10.52
CA THR A 85 12.28 3.07 -9.53
C THR A 85 11.07 3.63 -8.78
N SER A 86 11.15 4.87 -8.27
CA SER A 86 10.07 5.48 -7.49
C SER A 86 8.78 5.64 -8.32
N ARG A 87 8.89 6.01 -9.60
CA ARG A 87 7.72 6.07 -10.50
C ARG A 87 7.14 4.69 -10.78
N GLY A 88 7.99 3.70 -11.02
CA GLY A 88 7.55 2.33 -11.24
C GLY A 88 6.83 1.75 -10.02
N GLU A 89 7.34 2.00 -8.82
CA GLU A 89 6.71 1.59 -7.56
C GLU A 89 5.34 2.25 -7.35
N GLU A 90 5.21 3.55 -7.63
CA GLU A 90 3.94 4.27 -7.50
C GLU A 90 2.88 3.77 -8.50
N ASP A 91 3.26 3.57 -9.77
CA ASP A 91 2.37 3.06 -10.81
C ASP A 91 1.91 1.62 -10.51
N GLU A 92 2.82 0.77 -10.03
CA GLU A 92 2.51 -0.60 -9.63
C GLU A 92 1.57 -0.59 -8.42
N PHE A 93 1.85 0.23 -7.40
CA PHE A 93 0.99 0.36 -6.22
C PHE A 93 -0.41 0.81 -6.59
N LYS A 94 -0.53 1.83 -7.45
CA LYS A 94 -1.81 2.34 -7.93
C LYS A 94 -2.58 1.26 -8.70
N THR A 95 -1.91 0.53 -9.58
CA THR A 95 -2.52 -0.55 -10.36
C THR A 95 -3.03 -1.67 -9.46
N GLN A 96 -2.24 -2.09 -8.47
CA GLN A 96 -2.65 -3.11 -7.52
C GLN A 96 -3.81 -2.65 -6.65
N TYR A 97 -3.78 -1.39 -6.19
CA TYR A 97 -4.86 -0.80 -5.40
C TYR A 97 -6.17 -0.73 -6.20
N GLU A 98 -6.13 -0.20 -7.42
CA GLU A 98 -7.30 -0.12 -8.30
C GLU A 98 -7.86 -1.52 -8.60
N SER A 99 -6.99 -2.50 -8.88
CA SER A 99 -7.41 -3.89 -9.09
C SER A 99 -8.08 -4.48 -7.84
N ALA A 100 -7.52 -4.23 -6.65
CA ALA A 100 -8.09 -4.72 -5.39
C ALA A 100 -9.45 -4.09 -5.10
N VAL A 101 -9.59 -2.77 -5.28
CA VAL A 101 -10.85 -2.04 -5.09
C VAL A 101 -11.90 -2.50 -6.10
N GLN A 102 -11.52 -2.72 -7.36
CA GLN A 102 -12.43 -3.23 -8.38
C GLN A 102 -12.93 -4.63 -8.02
N LYS A 103 -12.04 -5.54 -7.60
CA LYS A 103 -12.41 -6.88 -7.14
C LYS A 103 -13.35 -6.81 -5.93
N LEU A 104 -13.04 -5.97 -4.95
CA LEU A 104 -13.88 -5.77 -3.78
C LEU A 104 -15.28 -5.28 -4.16
N THR A 105 -15.34 -4.30 -5.07
CA THR A 105 -16.59 -3.71 -5.56
C THR A 105 -17.43 -4.74 -6.32
N VAL A 106 -16.82 -5.49 -7.23
CA VAL A 106 -17.49 -6.55 -7.99
C VAL A 106 -18.00 -7.66 -7.07
N ASN A 107 -17.17 -8.13 -6.13
CA ASN A 107 -17.57 -9.15 -5.17
C ASN A 107 -18.70 -8.65 -4.27
N PHE A 108 -18.65 -7.40 -3.83
CA PHE A 108 -19.72 -6.81 -3.04
C PHE A 108 -21.02 -6.71 -3.84
N LEU A 109 -20.96 -6.23 -5.08
CA LEU A 109 -22.11 -6.14 -5.99
C LEU A 109 -22.69 -7.51 -6.30
N ASP A 110 -21.86 -8.52 -6.55
CA ASP A 110 -22.32 -9.90 -6.81
C ASP A 110 -22.99 -10.50 -5.56
N ILE A 111 -22.38 -10.34 -4.38
CA ILE A 111 -22.98 -10.79 -3.12
C ILE A 111 -24.31 -10.05 -2.87
N ALA A 112 -24.34 -8.73 -3.05
CA ALA A 112 -25.55 -7.93 -2.88
C ALA A 112 -26.63 -8.35 -3.88
N ALA A 113 -26.29 -8.51 -5.15
CA ALA A 113 -27.22 -8.92 -6.20
C ALA A 113 -27.75 -10.34 -5.97
N ASN A 114 -26.90 -11.29 -5.57
CA ASN A 114 -27.32 -12.66 -5.28
C ASN A 114 -28.19 -12.73 -4.02
N LYS A 115 -27.82 -12.00 -2.95
CA LYS A 115 -28.58 -11.97 -1.70
C LYS A 115 -29.93 -11.25 -1.87
N LEU A 116 -29.94 -10.10 -2.54
CA LEU A 116 -31.17 -9.36 -2.83
C LEU A 116 -32.01 -10.09 -3.86
N GLY A 117 -31.39 -10.75 -4.86
CA GLY A 117 -32.08 -11.56 -5.86
C GLY A 117 -32.88 -12.69 -5.24
N ALA A 118 -32.34 -13.36 -4.21
CA ALA A 118 -33.08 -14.36 -3.44
C ALA A 118 -34.35 -13.77 -2.80
N VAL A 119 -34.25 -12.58 -2.17
CA VAL A 119 -35.40 -11.89 -1.56
C VAL A 119 -36.40 -11.39 -2.61
N SER A 120 -35.92 -10.82 -3.71
CA SER A 120 -36.74 -10.36 -4.83
C SER A 120 -37.50 -11.52 -5.49
N SER A 121 -36.86 -12.69 -5.62
CA SER A 121 -37.51 -13.89 -6.17
C SER A 121 -38.68 -14.35 -5.30
N LEU A 122 -38.57 -14.21 -3.97
CA LEU A 122 -39.68 -14.47 -3.06
C LEU A 122 -40.82 -13.47 -3.29
N GLY A 123 -40.51 -12.18 -3.43
CA GLY A 123 -41.50 -11.13 -3.73
C GLY A 123 -42.23 -11.37 -5.06
N VAL A 124 -41.51 -11.73 -6.12
CA VAL A 124 -42.13 -12.08 -7.42
C VAL A 124 -42.99 -13.34 -7.30
N ALA A 125 -42.50 -14.39 -6.64
CA ALA A 125 -43.27 -15.61 -6.43
C ALA A 125 -44.53 -15.39 -5.57
N SER A 126 -44.50 -14.39 -4.68
CA SER A 126 -45.64 -13.93 -3.91
C SER A 126 -46.71 -13.30 -4.80
N VAL A 127 -46.33 -12.37 -5.70
CA VAL A 127 -47.30 -11.69 -6.57
C VAL A 127 -47.78 -12.56 -7.73
N ALA A 128 -46.91 -13.40 -8.32
CA ALA A 128 -47.23 -14.18 -9.51
C ALA A 128 -48.33 -15.23 -9.32
N ASN A 129 -48.54 -15.71 -8.08
CA ASN A 129 -49.55 -16.73 -7.77
C ASN A 129 -50.89 -16.14 -7.35
N GLN A 130 -51.08 -14.82 -7.45
CA GLN A 130 -52.24 -14.13 -6.88
C GLN A 130 -52.92 -13.27 -7.93
N ALA A 131 -53.98 -13.84 -8.53
CA ALA A 131 -54.66 -13.22 -9.64
C ALA A 131 -55.59 -12.05 -9.24
N GLN A 132 -55.96 -11.82 -7.97
CA GLN A 132 -57.02 -10.83 -7.71
C GLN A 132 -57.20 -10.11 -6.36
N GLN A 133 -56.48 -10.38 -5.26
CA GLN A 133 -56.80 -9.73 -3.96
C GLN A 133 -55.59 -9.32 -3.10
N TRP A 134 -54.62 -8.61 -3.67
CA TRP A 134 -53.65 -7.89 -2.85
C TRP A 134 -54.36 -6.71 -2.14
N PRO A 135 -54.17 -6.47 -0.83
CA PRO A 135 -53.24 -7.12 0.10
C PRO A 135 -53.84 -8.30 0.90
N LEU A 136 -55.13 -8.62 0.77
CA LEU A 136 -55.90 -9.59 1.57
C LEU A 136 -55.62 -11.05 1.19
N VAL A 137 -54.37 -11.48 1.33
CA VAL A 137 -53.95 -12.73 0.72
C VAL A 137 -52.99 -13.56 1.54
N THR A 138 -53.27 -14.87 1.54
CA THR A 138 -52.50 -15.87 2.26
C THR A 138 -51.48 -16.55 1.39
N PHE A 139 -50.20 -16.49 1.78
CA PHE A 139 -49.14 -17.21 1.09
C PHE A 139 -49.05 -18.65 1.62
N ALA A 140 -49.42 -19.61 0.78
CA ALA A 140 -49.16 -21.01 1.06
C ALA A 140 -47.65 -21.25 1.23
N ASN A 141 -47.26 -21.91 2.33
CA ASN A 141 -45.88 -22.25 2.65
C ASN A 141 -44.93 -21.03 2.75
N PHE A 142 -45.43 -19.86 3.16
CA PHE A 142 -44.61 -18.66 3.32
C PHE A 142 -43.37 -18.91 4.19
N HIS A 143 -43.53 -19.55 5.35
CA HIS A 143 -42.40 -19.83 6.25
C HIS A 143 -41.31 -20.67 5.59
N GLN A 144 -41.66 -21.66 4.76
CA GLN A 144 -40.67 -22.49 4.06
C GLN A 144 -39.94 -21.70 2.98
N ARG A 145 -40.66 -20.88 2.21
CA ARG A 145 -40.09 -20.03 1.17
C ARG A 145 -39.24 -18.91 1.77
N ALA A 146 -39.72 -18.26 2.82
CA ALA A 146 -39.00 -17.25 3.58
C ALA A 146 -37.77 -17.84 4.29
N ALA A 147 -37.84 -19.05 4.87
CA ALA A 147 -36.67 -19.72 5.46
C ALA A 147 -35.60 -20.02 4.40
N THR A 148 -36.01 -20.42 3.19
CA THR A 148 -35.11 -20.65 2.06
C THR A 148 -34.46 -19.36 1.59
N ALA A 149 -35.26 -18.31 1.33
CA ALA A 149 -34.76 -17.00 0.93
C ALA A 149 -33.86 -16.37 2.02
N ARG A 150 -34.18 -16.57 3.30
CA ARG A 150 -33.38 -16.13 4.45
C ARG A 150 -32.03 -16.83 4.48
N LYS A 151 -32.01 -18.15 4.29
CA LYS A 151 -30.77 -18.94 4.23
C LYS A 151 -29.89 -18.55 3.04
N GLN A 152 -30.50 -18.28 1.89
CA GLN A 152 -29.79 -17.86 0.66
C GLN A 152 -29.27 -16.43 0.73
N SER A 153 -30.07 -15.49 1.27
CA SER A 153 -29.67 -14.09 1.44
C SER A 153 -28.74 -13.86 2.64
N GLY A 154 -28.73 -14.78 3.61
CA GLY A 154 -28.08 -14.56 4.90
C GLY A 154 -28.77 -13.49 5.75
N SER A 155 -30.03 -13.15 5.47
CA SER A 155 -30.80 -12.22 6.29
C SER A 155 -31.13 -12.82 7.66
N ILE A 156 -31.28 -11.97 8.68
CA ILE A 156 -31.70 -12.39 10.02
C ILE A 156 -33.19 -12.74 10.02
N PHE A 157 -34.01 -11.93 9.35
CA PHE A 157 -35.44 -12.11 9.19
C PHE A 157 -35.90 -11.60 7.81
N ILE A 158 -37.05 -12.06 7.35
CA ILE A 158 -37.73 -11.56 6.17
C ILE A 158 -39.14 -11.18 6.62
N LEU A 159 -39.53 -9.93 6.36
CA LEU A 159 -40.86 -9.41 6.67
C LEU A 159 -41.54 -9.04 5.35
N LEU A 160 -42.85 -9.28 5.29
CA LEU A 160 -43.69 -8.81 4.19
C LEU A 160 -44.57 -7.68 4.72
N HIS A 161 -44.43 -6.49 4.14
CA HIS A 161 -45.24 -5.34 4.48
C HIS A 161 -46.12 -4.98 3.28
N PRO A 162 -47.40 -5.42 3.27
CA PRO A 162 -48.30 -5.02 2.20
C PRO A 162 -48.60 -3.52 2.27
N LEU A 163 -48.65 -2.88 1.11
CA LEU A 163 -49.11 -1.50 1.01
C LEU A 163 -50.64 -1.50 1.08
N VAL A 164 -51.19 -0.90 2.14
CA VAL A 164 -52.63 -0.81 2.41
C VAL A 164 -53.06 0.65 2.30
N THR A 165 -54.05 0.93 1.45
CA THR A 165 -54.64 2.28 1.35
C THR A 165 -55.66 2.51 2.47
N ASP A 166 -55.96 3.77 2.80
CA ASP A 166 -56.93 4.09 3.85
C ASP A 166 -58.32 3.50 3.60
N ALA A 167 -58.72 3.39 2.33
CA ALA A 167 -59.99 2.77 1.94
C ALA A 167 -60.03 1.25 2.22
N GLN A 168 -58.89 0.57 2.19
CA GLN A 168 -58.75 -0.88 2.38
C GLN A 168 -58.34 -1.27 3.80
N ARG A 169 -57.95 -0.29 4.62
CA ARG A 169 -57.55 -0.49 6.02
C ARG A 169 -58.56 -1.29 6.86
N PRO A 170 -59.88 -1.00 6.85
CA PRO A 170 -60.82 -1.75 7.68
C PRO A 170 -60.89 -3.24 7.28
N ASP A 171 -60.86 -3.53 5.98
CA ASP A 171 -60.85 -4.91 5.49
C ASP A 171 -59.55 -5.63 5.83
N TRP A 172 -58.41 -4.92 5.76
CA TRP A 172 -57.10 -5.44 6.13
C TRP A 172 -56.99 -5.76 7.63
N GLU A 173 -57.49 -4.89 8.50
CA GLU A 173 -57.50 -5.10 9.95
C GLU A 173 -58.39 -6.30 10.31
N ALA A 174 -59.58 -6.40 9.71
CA ALA A 174 -60.47 -7.55 9.89
C ALA A 174 -59.83 -8.86 9.40
N TYR A 175 -59.14 -8.81 8.26
CA TYR A 175 -58.44 -9.97 7.70
C TYR A 175 -57.22 -10.39 8.54
N SER A 176 -56.40 -9.43 8.96
CA SER A 176 -55.16 -9.67 9.71
C SER A 176 -55.39 -10.10 11.16
N ALA A 177 -56.52 -9.73 11.77
CA ALA A 177 -56.95 -10.24 13.07
C ALA A 177 -57.66 -11.61 12.99
N GLY A 178 -58.04 -12.05 11.78
CA GLY A 178 -58.79 -13.27 11.55
C GLY A 178 -57.96 -14.55 11.63
N ASN A 179 -58.62 -15.71 11.67
CA ASN A 179 -57.90 -17.00 11.65
C ASN A 179 -57.16 -17.26 10.33
N ALA A 180 -57.57 -16.58 9.25
CA ALA A 180 -56.99 -16.68 7.93
C ALA A 180 -55.59 -16.04 7.81
N SER A 181 -55.14 -15.25 8.79
CA SER A 181 -53.83 -14.58 8.80
C SER A 181 -52.85 -15.14 9.84
N GLN A 182 -53.20 -16.20 10.59
CA GLN A 182 -52.39 -16.78 11.69
C GLN A 182 -50.95 -17.21 11.33
N TRP A 183 -50.60 -17.20 10.05
CA TRP A 183 -49.31 -17.61 9.50
C TRP A 183 -48.48 -16.42 8.95
N MET A 184 -48.96 -15.18 9.10
CA MET A 184 -48.15 -13.94 8.94
C MET A 184 -47.49 -13.58 10.28
#